data_AF-A0A1Y1LQP8-F1
#
_entry.id   AF-A0A1Y1LQP8-F1
#
_cell.length_a   1.000
_cell.length_b   1.000
_cell.length_c   1.000
_cell.angle_alpha   90.00
_cell.angle_beta   90.00
_cell.angle_gamma   90.00
#
_symmetry.space_group_name_H-M   'P 1'
#
loop_
_entity.id
_entity.type
_entity.pdbx_description
1 polymer ?
#
loop_
_entity_poly.entity_id
_entity_poly.type
_entity_poly.pdbx_seq_one_letter_code
_entity_poly.pdbx_strand_id
1 'polypeptide(L)'
;GAGEFALRVEGTSRVRVDNISRERPFFQGKVTYFSDEIDMADKQLQDLFGLLKAQSRELVTILRISSLLPRTKNGPALSPGLTKRLEMLIMRREIQEAGLLADFMSNLVEASHEEKLGVLAALDVKVRITKVIELLERQVGGIKNNFKITTFTSVPVQILDRLN
;
A
#
# COMPACT_ATOMS: atom_id res chain seq x y z
N GLY A 1 -34.55 -13.74 -8.76
CA GLY A 1 -33.22 -13.35 -9.25
C GLY A 1 -32.59 -12.48 -8.21
N ALA A 2 -31.52 -12.94 -7.55
CA ALA A 2 -30.80 -12.14 -6.57
C ALA A 2 -30.03 -11.06 -7.34
N GLY A 3 -30.60 -9.86 -7.44
CA GLY A 3 -29.93 -8.73 -8.05
C GLY A 3 -28.79 -8.30 -7.15
N GLU A 4 -27.57 -8.73 -7.45
CA GLU A 4 -26.38 -8.19 -6.82
C GLU A 4 -26.19 -6.75 -7.31
N PHE A 5 -26.18 -5.81 -6.38
CA PHE A 5 -25.88 -4.41 -6.66
C PHE A 5 -24.43 -4.14 -6.30
N ALA A 6 -23.65 -3.68 -7.27
CA ALA A 6 -22.29 -3.21 -7.06
C ALA A 6 -22.26 -1.68 -7.19
N LEU A 7 -21.70 -1.01 -6.18
CA LEU A 7 -21.45 0.43 -6.21
C LEU A 7 -19.95 0.68 -6.23
N ARG A 8 -19.49 1.45 -7.23
CA ARG A 8 -18.12 1.95 -7.26
C ARG A 8 -18.05 3.22 -6.43
N VAL A 9 -17.12 3.26 -5.47
CA VAL A 9 -16.91 4.41 -4.58
C VAL A 9 -15.47 4.90 -4.68
N GLU A 10 -15.29 6.18 -4.34
CA GLU A 10 -14.00 6.83 -4.22
C GLU A 10 -13.96 7.57 -2.88
N GLY A 11 -12.93 7.32 -2.07
CA GLY A 11 -12.72 8.05 -0.83
C GLY A 11 -12.21 9.45 -1.13
N THR A 12 -12.88 10.47 -0.59
CA THR A 12 -12.57 11.89 -0.88
C THR A 12 -11.90 12.60 0.28
N SER A 13 -12.26 12.28 1.52
CA SER A 13 -11.76 12.95 2.72
C SER A 13 -11.87 12.02 3.92
N ARG A 14 -11.00 12.24 4.91
CA ARG A 14 -11.20 11.69 6.24
C ARG A 14 -12.31 12.46 6.94
N VAL A 15 -13.11 11.72 7.68
CA VAL A 15 -14.15 12.28 8.54
C VAL A 15 -14.13 11.59 9.90
N ARG A 16 -14.43 12.35 10.94
CA ARG A 16 -14.77 11.79 12.26
C ARG A 16 -16.28 11.88 12.42
N VAL A 17 -16.88 10.76 12.78
CA VAL A 17 -18.30 10.71 13.13
C VAL A 17 -18.45 11.37 14.51
N ASP A 18 -19.22 12.46 14.57
CA ASP A 18 -19.47 13.21 15.80
C ASP A 18 -20.61 12.58 16.60
N ASN A 19 -21.71 12.29 15.90
CA ASN A 19 -22.91 11.70 16.47
C ASN A 19 -23.75 11.02 15.39
N ILE A 20 -24.50 9.99 15.76
CA ILE A 20 -25.51 9.33 14.94
C ILE A 20 -26.89 9.83 15.40
N SER A 21 -27.62 10.50 14.52
CA SER A 21 -28.96 11.04 14.80
C SER A 21 -30.11 10.11 14.40
N ARG A 22 -29.82 9.08 13.60
CA ARG A 22 -30.80 8.08 13.14
C ARG A 22 -30.10 6.75 12.91
N GLU A 23 -30.72 5.64 13.28
CA GLU A 23 -30.20 4.30 13.03
C GLU A 23 -31.03 3.48 12.01
N ARG A 24 -32.32 3.82 11.83
CA ARG A 24 -33.24 3.06 10.95
C ARG A 24 -33.99 3.95 9.97
N PRO A 25 -34.15 3.53 8.70
CA PRO A 25 -33.67 2.28 8.10
C PRO A 25 -32.20 2.32 7.69
N PHE A 26 -31.54 3.47 7.86
CA PHE A 26 -30.12 3.68 7.62
C PHE A 26 -29.57 4.68 8.64
N PHE A 27 -28.25 4.67 8.81
CA PHE A 27 -27.56 5.62 9.68
C PHE A 27 -27.57 7.03 9.10
N GLN A 28 -27.88 8.02 9.92
CA GLN A 28 -27.63 9.43 9.65
C GLN A 28 -26.81 9.98 10.80
N GLY A 29 -25.81 10.80 10.50
CA GLY A 29 -24.94 11.35 11.53
C GLY A 29 -24.33 12.68 11.12
N LYS A 30 -23.81 13.39 12.11
CA LYS A 30 -22.99 14.57 11.92
C LYS A 30 -21.53 14.15 11.83
N VAL A 31 -20.79 14.74 10.91
CA VAL A 31 -19.37 14.46 10.71
C VAL A 31 -18.57 15.75 10.68
N THR A 32 -17.32 15.64 11.12
CA THR A 32 -16.30 16.67 10.96
C THR A 32 -15.31 16.22 9.90
N TYR A 33 -15.05 17.07 8.91
CA TYR A 33 -14.10 16.83 7.82
C TYR A 33 -12.68 17.18 8.26
N PHE A 34 -11.71 16.42 7.76
CA PHE A 34 -10.29 16.71 7.93
C PHE A 34 -9.63 16.90 6.59
N SER A 35 -8.94 18.03 6.45
CA SER A 35 -7.98 18.29 5.38
C SER A 35 -6.57 18.07 5.90
N ASP A 36 -5.72 17.51 5.04
CA ASP A 36 -4.30 17.41 5.35
C ASP A 36 -3.69 18.83 5.40
N GLU A 37 -3.11 19.20 6.53
CA GLU A 37 -2.30 20.41 6.66
C GLU A 37 -0.86 20.08 6.26
N ILE A 38 -0.43 20.60 5.10
CA ILE A 38 0.91 20.34 4.54
C ILE A 38 1.74 21.62 4.58
N ASP A 39 2.72 21.66 5.48
CA ASP A 39 3.78 22.66 5.42
C ASP A 39 4.88 22.18 4.46
N MET A 40 5.02 22.88 3.34
CA MET A 40 6.05 22.58 2.34
C MET A 40 7.47 22.84 2.85
N ALA A 41 7.65 23.66 3.88
CA ALA A 41 8.95 23.94 4.50
C ALA A 41 9.33 22.92 5.58
N ASP A 42 8.41 22.03 5.99
CA ASP A 42 8.70 20.98 6.96
C ASP A 42 9.65 19.94 6.36
N LYS A 43 10.92 20.06 6.75
CA LYS A 43 11.99 19.16 6.30
C LYS A 43 11.74 17.71 6.69
N GLN A 44 11.14 17.46 7.85
CA GLN A 44 10.82 16.09 8.28
C GLN A 44 9.77 15.47 7.36
N LEU A 45 8.74 16.25 6.98
CA LEU A 45 7.74 15.79 6.03
C LEU A 45 8.35 15.54 4.63
N GLN A 46 9.25 16.42 4.17
CA GLN A 46 9.97 16.22 2.92
C GLN A 46 10.78 14.92 2.92
N ASP A 47 11.54 14.66 3.99
CA ASP A 47 12.35 13.46 4.14
C ASP A 47 11.47 12.19 4.19
N LEU A 48 10.37 12.22 4.97
CA LEU A 48 9.39 11.14 5.05
C LEU A 48 8.73 10.86 3.69
N PHE A 49 8.35 11.92 2.95
CA PHE A 49 7.75 11.77 1.63
C PHE A 49 8.75 11.19 0.62
N GLY A 50 10.01 11.61 0.67
CA GLY A 50 11.10 11.03 -0.12
C GLY A 50 11.26 9.53 0.15
N LEU A 51 11.26 9.14 1.43
CA LEU A 51 11.33 7.75 1.85
C LEU A 51 10.11 6.94 1.40
N LEU A 52 8.89 7.48 1.55
CA LEU A 52 7.66 6.84 1.06
C LEU A 52 7.75 6.56 -0.45
N LYS A 53 8.18 7.54 -1.25
CA LYS A 53 8.35 7.34 -2.69
C LYS A 53 9.39 6.27 -2.98
N ALA A 54 10.49 6.23 -2.24
CA ALA A 54 11.53 5.22 -2.42
C ALA A 54 11.00 3.80 -2.14
N GLN A 55 10.40 3.58 -0.97
CA GLN A 55 9.82 2.28 -0.59
C GLN A 55 8.70 1.84 -1.54
N SER A 56 7.87 2.78 -1.99
CA SER A 56 6.81 2.49 -2.96
C SER A 56 7.35 2.01 -4.30
N ARG A 57 8.40 2.65 -4.83
CA ARG A 57 9.06 2.22 -6.08
C ARG A 57 9.76 0.87 -5.91
N GLU A 58 10.35 0.62 -4.74
CA GLU A 58 10.99 -0.65 -4.44
C GLU A 58 9.97 -1.79 -4.49
N LEU A 59 8.81 -1.63 -3.84
CA LEU A 59 7.71 -2.60 -3.93
C LEU A 59 7.33 -2.87 -5.38
N VAL A 60 7.11 -1.82 -6.18
CA VAL A 60 6.72 -1.97 -7.59
C VAL A 60 7.80 -2.68 -8.42
N THR A 61 9.07 -2.38 -8.17
CA THR A 61 10.21 -3.04 -8.81
C THR A 61 10.24 -4.53 -8.49
N ILE A 62 10.03 -4.88 -7.24
CA ILE A 62 10.02 -6.27 -6.78
C ILE A 62 8.83 -7.04 -7.35
N LEU A 63 7.63 -6.44 -7.40
CA LEU A 63 6.45 -7.03 -8.04
C LEU A 63 6.64 -7.23 -9.54
N ARG A 64 7.39 -6.33 -10.20
CA ARG A 64 7.77 -6.49 -11.60
C ARG A 64 8.71 -7.67 -11.77
N ILE A 65 9.76 -7.78 -10.96
CA ILE A 65 10.72 -8.88 -11.05
C ILE A 65 10.04 -10.23 -10.74
N SER A 66 9.15 -10.27 -9.75
CA SER A 66 8.42 -11.51 -9.38
C SER A 66 7.54 -12.01 -10.53
N SER A 67 6.96 -11.09 -11.30
CA SER A 67 6.14 -11.43 -12.47
C SER A 67 6.93 -12.10 -13.61
N LEU A 68 8.26 -11.94 -13.64
CA LEU A 68 9.13 -12.53 -14.65
C LEU A 68 9.59 -13.96 -14.30
N LEU A 69 9.37 -14.42 -13.06
CA LEU A 69 9.82 -15.75 -12.64
C LEU A 69 8.81 -16.86 -13.01
N PRO A 70 9.30 -18.07 -13.37
CA PRO A 70 8.46 -19.24 -13.54
C PRO A 70 7.69 -19.54 -12.24
N ARG A 71 6.37 -19.41 -12.31
CA ARG A 71 5.40 -19.35 -11.20
C ARG A 71 5.61 -20.38 -10.07
N THR A 72 5.66 -19.88 -8.83
CA THR A 72 4.86 -20.48 -7.75
C THR A 72 3.44 -19.91 -7.86
N LYS A 73 2.42 -20.76 -7.97
CA LYS A 73 1.04 -20.45 -8.40
C LYS A 73 0.26 -19.39 -7.59
N ASN A 74 0.82 -18.79 -6.54
CA ASN A 74 0.09 -18.00 -5.54
C ASN A 74 0.63 -16.57 -5.30
N GLY A 75 1.56 -16.06 -6.10
CA GLY A 75 2.09 -14.69 -5.94
C GLY A 75 1.28 -13.63 -6.72
N PRO A 76 1.01 -12.44 -6.15
CA PRO A 76 0.37 -11.36 -6.88
C PRO A 76 1.29 -10.89 -8.02
N ALA A 77 0.90 -11.15 -9.26
CA ALA A 77 1.60 -10.69 -10.45
C ALA A 77 0.88 -9.47 -11.04
N LEU A 78 1.58 -8.33 -11.14
CA LEU A 78 1.08 -7.16 -11.85
C LEU A 78 1.46 -7.25 -13.32
N SER A 79 0.54 -6.86 -14.21
CA SER A 79 0.87 -6.76 -15.63
C SER A 79 1.89 -5.63 -15.86
N PRO A 80 2.80 -5.75 -16.86
CA PRO A 80 3.81 -4.72 -17.11
C PRO A 80 3.24 -3.31 -17.32
N GLY A 81 2.07 -3.20 -17.96
CA GLY A 81 1.37 -1.94 -18.16
C GLY A 81 0.87 -1.31 -16.86
N LEU A 82 0.41 -2.13 -15.90
CA LEU A 82 -0.03 -1.66 -14.60
C LEU A 82 1.15 -1.19 -13.74
N THR A 83 2.24 -1.95 -13.73
CA THR A 83 3.50 -1.56 -13.06
C THR A 83 4.00 -0.20 -13.53
N LYS A 84 4.04 0.05 -14.85
CA LYS A 84 4.45 1.35 -15.41
C LYS A 84 3.52 2.50 -14.98
N ARG A 85 2.21 2.25 -14.90
CA ARG A 85 1.24 3.25 -14.42
C ARG A 85 1.46 3.57 -12.94
N LEU A 86 1.73 2.56 -12.11
CA LEU A 86 2.06 2.73 -10.69
C LEU A 86 3.35 3.54 -10.51
N GLU A 87 4.42 3.21 -11.25
CA GLU A 87 5.67 3.98 -11.22
C GLU A 87 5.43 5.45 -11.56
N MET A 88 4.71 5.73 -12.65
CA MET A 88 4.39 7.11 -13.04
C MET A 88 3.53 7.83 -12.01
N LEU A 89 2.54 7.15 -11.41
CA LEU A 89 1.71 7.71 -10.34
C LEU A 89 2.59 8.10 -9.17
N ILE A 90 3.40 7.18 -8.65
CA ILE A 90 4.29 7.43 -7.51
C ILE A 90 5.24 8.60 -7.84
N MET A 91 5.87 8.61 -9.01
CA MET A 91 6.84 9.65 -9.38
C MET A 91 6.22 11.04 -9.49
N ARG A 92 5.01 11.15 -10.06
CA ARG A 92 4.34 12.43 -10.31
C ARG A 92 3.73 13.06 -9.06
N ARG A 93 3.47 12.28 -8.00
CA ARG A 93 2.93 12.84 -6.75
C ARG A 93 3.88 13.87 -6.16
N GLU A 94 3.32 15.00 -5.78
CA GLU A 94 4.01 16.07 -5.08
C GLU A 94 3.74 15.99 -3.57
N ILE A 95 4.48 16.76 -2.77
CA ILE A 95 4.41 16.70 -1.30
C ILE A 95 3.03 17.10 -0.76
N GLN A 96 2.29 17.95 -1.48
CA GLN A 96 0.92 18.33 -1.15
C GLN A 96 -0.03 17.11 -1.22
N GLU A 97 0.33 16.08 -1.97
CA GLU A 97 -0.42 14.84 -2.13
C GLU A 97 0.19 13.70 -1.29
N ALA A 98 1.09 13.99 -0.35
CA ALA A 98 1.80 12.96 0.42
C ALA A 98 0.85 12.03 1.17
N GLY A 99 -0.24 12.59 1.72
CA GLY A 99 -1.32 11.81 2.33
C GLY A 99 -2.01 10.85 1.39
N LEU A 100 -2.40 11.35 0.21
CA LEU A 100 -3.05 10.56 -0.82
C LEU A 100 -2.15 9.44 -1.32
N LEU A 101 -0.84 9.70 -1.47
CA LEU A 101 0.11 8.65 -1.84
C LEU A 101 0.20 7.59 -0.74
N ALA A 102 0.26 7.98 0.54
CA ALA A 102 0.31 7.03 1.65
C ALA A 102 -0.93 6.12 1.66
N ASP A 103 -2.13 6.69 1.52
CA ASP A 103 -3.37 5.93 1.47
C ASP A 103 -3.41 4.99 0.27
N PHE A 104 -3.03 5.48 -0.89
CA PHE A 104 -2.96 4.67 -2.10
C PHE A 104 -2.04 3.46 -1.90
N MET A 105 -0.85 3.67 -1.34
CA MET A 105 0.11 2.59 -1.12
C MET A 105 -0.33 1.61 -0.02
N SER A 106 -1.06 2.08 1.00
CA SER A 106 -1.63 1.21 2.04
C SER A 106 -2.65 0.19 1.47
N ASN A 107 -3.29 0.51 0.34
CA ASN A 107 -4.20 -0.41 -0.34
C ASN A 107 -3.47 -1.50 -1.15
N LEU A 108 -2.18 -1.32 -1.43
CA LEU A 108 -1.37 -2.26 -2.21
C LEU A 108 -0.59 -3.26 -1.34
N VAL A 109 -0.48 -3.00 -0.04
CA VAL A 109 0.27 -3.85 0.91
C VAL A 109 -0.67 -4.73 1.73
N GLU A 110 -0.17 -5.86 2.17
CA GLU A 110 -0.90 -6.75 3.06
C GLU A 110 -0.90 -6.20 4.49
N ALA A 111 -2.09 -5.83 4.96
CA ALA A 111 -2.33 -5.28 6.28
C ALA A 111 -3.61 -5.88 6.89
N SER A 112 -3.53 -6.19 8.18
CA SER A 112 -4.67 -6.57 9.01
C SER A 112 -5.70 -5.44 9.08
N HIS A 113 -6.91 -5.79 9.54
CA HIS A 113 -7.98 -4.80 9.70
C HIS A 113 -7.57 -3.67 10.67
N GLU A 114 -6.92 -4.01 11.77
CA GLU A 114 -6.45 -3.05 12.78
C GLU A 114 -5.38 -2.11 12.23
N GLU A 115 -4.41 -2.62 11.45
CA GLU A 115 -3.40 -1.79 10.79
C GLU A 115 -4.04 -0.79 9.82
N LYS A 116 -5.04 -1.23 9.03
CA LYS A 116 -5.79 -0.34 8.12
C LYS A 116 -6.56 0.74 8.88
N LEU A 117 -7.23 0.38 9.98
CA LEU A 117 -7.88 1.36 10.86
C LEU A 117 -6.85 2.33 11.48
N GLY A 118 -5.66 1.84 11.83
CA GLY A 118 -4.56 2.65 12.34
C GLY A 118 -4.05 3.68 11.33
N VAL A 119 -3.97 3.33 10.04
CA VAL A 119 -3.66 4.27 8.95
C VAL A 119 -4.80 5.28 8.72
N LEU A 120 -6.05 4.82 8.78
CA LEU A 120 -7.22 5.70 8.62
C LEU A 120 -7.32 6.74 9.75
N ALA A 121 -7.08 6.31 10.99
CA ALA A 121 -7.12 7.15 12.19
C ALA A 121 -5.94 8.12 12.32
N ALA A 122 -4.86 7.92 11.56
CA ALA A 122 -3.73 8.85 11.52
C ALA A 122 -4.11 10.12 10.73
N LEU A 123 -4.59 11.13 11.46
CA LEU A 123 -4.94 12.44 10.91
C LEU A 123 -3.70 13.28 10.55
N ASP A 124 -2.63 13.16 11.31
CA ASP A 124 -1.33 13.75 10.98
C ASP A 124 -0.68 12.98 9.83
N VAL A 125 -0.30 13.71 8.77
CA VAL A 125 0.26 13.13 7.55
C VAL A 125 1.60 12.45 7.80
N LYS A 126 2.47 13.00 8.65
CA LYS A 126 3.77 12.38 8.98
C LYS A 126 3.56 11.06 9.67
N VAL A 127 2.67 11.00 10.68
CA VAL A 127 2.32 9.75 11.38
C VAL A 127 1.77 8.71 10.41
N ARG A 128 0.89 9.13 9.51
CA ARG A 128 0.30 8.26 8.49
C ARG A 128 1.36 7.71 7.53
N ILE A 129 2.26 8.55 7.03
CA ILE A 129 3.36 8.14 6.15
C ILE A 129 4.26 7.13 6.86
N THR A 130 4.64 7.37 8.12
CA THR A 130 5.47 6.45 8.90
C THR A 130 4.82 5.06 9.00
N LYS A 131 3.54 5.00 9.37
CA LYS A 131 2.80 3.72 9.42
C LYS A 131 2.79 2.99 8.08
N VAL A 132 2.59 3.71 6.97
CA VAL A 132 2.58 3.10 5.64
C VAL A 132 3.97 2.62 5.22
N ILE A 133 5.03 3.35 5.58
CA ILE A 133 6.41 2.92 5.35
C ILE A 133 6.69 1.59 6.07
N GLU A 134 6.30 1.45 7.34
CA GLU A 134 6.46 0.19 8.08
C GLU A 134 5.77 -1.00 7.38
N LEU A 135 4.55 -0.78 6.88
CA LEU A 135 3.82 -1.80 6.11
C LEU A 135 4.52 -2.14 4.78
N LEU A 136 5.03 -1.13 4.07
CA LEU A 136 5.78 -1.30 2.83
C LEU A 136 7.06 -2.09 3.05
N GLU A 137 7.84 -1.74 4.07
CA GLU A 137 9.09 -2.42 4.43
C GLU A 137 8.82 -3.88 4.79
N ARG A 138 7.77 -4.15 5.57
CA ARG A 138 7.33 -5.53 5.88
C ARG A 138 6.96 -6.30 4.62
N GLN A 139 6.20 -5.69 3.71
CA GLN A 139 5.82 -6.32 2.44
C GLN A 139 7.04 -6.64 1.56
N VAL A 140 7.92 -5.66 1.39
CA VAL A 140 9.16 -5.79 0.61
C VAL A 140 10.06 -6.87 1.22
N GLY A 141 10.26 -6.86 2.53
CA GLY A 141 11.04 -7.86 3.26
C GLY A 141 10.47 -9.27 3.11
N GLY A 142 9.15 -9.43 3.28
CA GLY A 142 8.46 -10.70 3.10
C GLY A 142 8.63 -11.27 1.69
N ILE A 143 8.44 -10.43 0.67
CA ILE A 143 8.62 -10.85 -0.72
C ILE A 143 10.09 -11.26 -0.98
N LYS A 144 11.07 -10.43 -0.60
CA LYS A 144 12.51 -10.73 -0.77
C LYS A 144 12.91 -12.04 -0.09
N ASN A 145 12.36 -12.34 1.09
CA ASN A 145 12.63 -13.58 1.78
C ASN A 145 12.08 -14.79 1.01
N ASN A 146 10.85 -14.69 0.50
CA ASN A 146 10.24 -15.74 -0.32
C ASN A 146 11.02 -15.99 -1.62
N PHE A 147 11.57 -14.93 -2.24
CA PHE A 147 12.48 -15.06 -3.39
C PHE A 147 13.71 -15.90 -3.06
N LYS A 148 14.42 -15.60 -1.95
CA LYS A 148 15.60 -16.36 -1.53
C LYS A 148 15.27 -17.84 -1.40
N ILE A 149 14.19 -18.17 -0.70
CA ILE A 149 13.77 -19.57 -0.45
C ILE A 149 13.48 -20.31 -1.77
N THR A 150 12.74 -19.68 -2.69
CA THR A 150 12.34 -20.30 -3.96
C THR A 150 13.55 -20.60 -4.86
N THR A 151 14.56 -19.71 -4.88
CA THR A 151 15.80 -19.96 -5.63
C THR A 151 16.61 -21.13 -5.08
N PHE A 152 16.61 -21.37 -3.76
CA PHE A 152 17.30 -22.52 -3.18
C PHE A 152 16.56 -23.84 -3.38
N THR A 153 15.22 -23.83 -3.37
CA THR A 153 14.42 -25.05 -3.55
C THR A 153 14.26 -25.47 -5.01
N SER A 154 14.51 -24.58 -5.97
CA SER A 154 14.48 -24.91 -7.40
C SER A 154 15.79 -25.47 -7.95
N VAL A 155 16.86 -25.51 -7.16
CA VAL A 155 18.10 -26.22 -7.55
C VAL A 155 17.84 -27.72 -7.37
N PRO A 156 17.81 -28.53 -8.44
CA PRO A 156 17.62 -29.96 -8.29
C PRO A 156 18.80 -30.53 -7.50
N VAL A 157 18.48 -31.30 -6.44
CA VAL A 157 19.44 -31.99 -5.55
C VAL A 157 20.52 -32.78 -6.33
N GLN A 158 20.19 -33.21 -7.56
CA GLN A 158 21.10 -33.89 -8.48
C GLN A 158 22.34 -33.07 -8.91
N ILE A 159 22.35 -31.74 -8.74
CA ILE A 159 23.51 -30.89 -9.04
C ILE A 159 24.46 -30.79 -7.84
N LEU A 160 23.95 -30.90 -6.61
CA LEU A 160 24.77 -30.84 -5.39
C LEU A 160 25.58 -32.14 -5.18
N ASP A 161 25.07 -33.28 -5.64
CA ASP A 161 25.80 -34.57 -5.58
C ASP A 161 26.94 -34.68 -6.61
N ARG A 162 27.06 -33.75 -7.57
CA ARG A 162 28.16 -33.73 -8.56
C ARG A 162 29.31 -32.79 -8.18
N LEU A 163 29.26 -32.16 -7.01
CA LEU A 163 30.26 -31.22 -6.51
C LEU A 163 31.03 -31.74 -5.29
N ASN A 164 30.85 -33.01 -4.91
CA ASN A 164 31.66 -33.73 -3.92
C ASN A 164 32.41 -34.90 -4.56
#